data_AF-A0A398D604-F1
#
_entry.id   AF-A0A398D604-F1
#
_cell.length_a   1.000
_cell.length_b   1.000
_cell.length_c   1.000
_cell.angle_alpha   90.00
_cell.angle_beta   90.00
_cell.angle_gamma   90.00
#
_symmetry.space_group_name_H-M   'P 1'
#
loop_
_entity.id
_entity.type
_entity.pdbx_description
1 polymer ?
#
loop_
_entity_poly.entity_id
_entity_poly.type
_entity_poly.pdbx_seq_one_letter_code
_entity_poly.pdbx_strand_id
1 'polypeptide(L)' 'MFRAAFALVDLDGLSYEDAAFRLGVPVGTVKSRVFRARGQLRELLSGTLGRQVRLRDGDK' A
#
# COMPACT_ATOMS: atom_id res chain seq x y z
N MET A 1 -11.32 5.54 3.03
CA MET A 1 -9.92 5.99 2.96
C MET A 1 -8.94 4.83 3.14
N PHE A 2 -8.40 4.26 2.06
CA PHE A 2 -7.33 3.24 2.16
C PHE A 2 -5.95 3.88 2.40
N ARG A 3 -5.75 5.04 1.78
CA ARG A 3 -4.49 5.81 1.83
C ARG A 3 -4.11 6.26 3.25
N ALA A 4 -5.08 6.71 4.04
CA ALA A 4 -4.81 7.18 5.40
C ALA A 4 -4.33 6.05 6.33
N ALA A 5 -4.94 4.87 6.25
CA ALA A 5 -4.51 3.71 7.03
C ALA A 5 -3.10 3.23 6.63
N PHE A 6 -2.81 3.21 5.32
CA PHE A 6 -1.48 2.89 4.81
C PHE A 6 -0.43 3.90 5.26
N ALA A 7 -0.70 5.22 5.16
CA ALA A 7 0.25 6.24 5.57
C ALA A 7 0.64 6.11 7.05
N LEU A 8 -0.35 5.98 7.94
CA LEU A 8 -0.07 5.86 9.37
C LEU A 8 0.77 4.63 9.72
N VAL A 9 0.51 3.47 9.09
CA VAL A 9 1.21 2.21 9.42
C VAL A 9 2.54 2.10 8.68
N ASP A 10 2.53 2.25 7.35
CA ASP A 10 3.69 1.99 6.50
C ASP A 10 4.66 3.17 6.40
N LEU A 11 4.20 4.41 6.57
CA LEU A 11 5.03 5.62 6.49
C LEU A 11 5.38 6.20 7.87
N ASP A 12 4.38 6.33 8.74
CA ASP A 12 4.55 6.91 10.07
C ASP A 12 4.92 5.86 11.13
N GLY A 13 4.85 4.56 10.80
CA GLY A 13 5.29 3.46 11.66
C GLY A 13 4.36 3.16 12.85
N LEU A 14 3.12 3.64 12.84
CA LEU A 14 2.16 3.36 13.92
C LEU A 14 1.77 1.87 13.94
N SER A 15 1.45 1.39 15.14
CA SER A 15 0.77 0.11 15.31
C SER A 15 -0.62 0.13 14.65
N TYR A 16 -1.20 -1.04 14.40
CA TYR A 16 -2.57 -1.10 13.85
C TYR A 16 -3.59 -0.55 14.84
N GLU A 17 -3.33 -0.71 16.14
CA GLU A 17 -4.13 -0.24 17.26
C GLU A 17 -4.12 1.29 17.34
N ASP A 18 -2.95 1.92 17.25
CA ASP A 18 -2.83 3.39 17.28
C ASP A 18 -3.45 4.03 16.02
N ALA A 19 -3.24 3.40 14.85
CA ALA A 19 -3.89 3.84 13.62
C ALA A 19 -5.41 3.69 13.69
N ALA A 20 -5.92 2.63 14.32
CA ALA A 20 -7.36 2.41 14.52
C ALA A 20 -7.96 3.48 15.44
N PHE A 21 -7.29 3.76 16.55
CA PHE A 21 -7.67 4.82 17.48
C PHE A 21 -7.71 6.19 16.79
N ARG A 22 -6.64 6.56 16.06
CA ARG A 22 -6.54 7.84 15.37
C ARG A 22 -7.56 8.03 14.25
N LEU A 23 -7.95 6.93 13.58
CA LEU A 23 -8.92 6.95 12.49
C LEU A 23 -10.37 6.74 12.95
N GLY A 24 -10.61 6.42 14.22
CA GLY A 24 -11.95 6.14 14.75
C GLY A 24 -12.61 4.91 14.09
N VAL A 25 -11.83 3.87 13.79
CA VAL A 25 -12.33 2.64 13.13
C VAL A 25 -11.81 1.37 13.80
N PRO A 26 -12.44 0.20 13.62
CA PRO A 26 -11.92 -1.06 14.15
C PRO A 26 -10.53 -1.42 13.61
N VAL A 27 -9.72 -2.10 14.43
CA VAL A 27 -8.39 -2.60 14.03
C VAL A 27 -8.47 -3.51 12.79
N GLY A 28 -9.49 -4.37 12.70
CA GLY A 28 -9.72 -5.21 11.51
C GLY A 28 -9.96 -4.39 10.24
N THR A 29 -10.60 -3.22 10.36
CA THR A 29 -10.76 -2.28 9.25
C THR A 29 -9.41 -1.72 8.83
N VAL A 30 -8.54 -1.32 9.76
CA VAL A 30 -7.17 -0.87 9.42
C VAL A 30 -6.40 -1.95 8.67
N LYS A 31 -6.37 -3.19 9.19
CA LYS A 31 -5.71 -4.34 8.55
C LYS A 31 -6.19 -4.55 7.12
N SER A 32 -7.50 -4.59 6.90
CA SER A 32 -8.08 -4.78 5.55
C SER A 32 -7.79 -3.61 4.59
N ARG A 33 -7.71 -2.38 5.09
CA ARG A 33 -7.39 -1.19 4.29
C ARG A 33 -5.91 -1.18 3.88
N VAL A 34 -5.00 -1.50 4.81
CA VAL A 34 -3.56 -1.61 4.55
C VAL A 34 -3.27 -2.72 3.53
N PHE A 35 -3.89 -3.90 3.70
CA PHE A 35 -3.74 -5.00 2.74
C PHE A 35 -4.12 -4.58 1.31
N ARG A 36 -5.29 -3.94 1.15
CA ARG A 36 -5.74 -3.44 -0.16
C ARG A 36 -4.82 -2.37 -0.72
N ALA A 37 -4.37 -1.42 0.10
CA ALA A 37 -3.46 -0.37 -0.34
C ALA A 37 -2.12 -0.93 -0.83
N ARG A 38 -1.54 -1.90 -0.12
CA ARG A 38 -0.32 -2.62 -0.54
C ARG A 38 -0.53 -3.40 -1.84
N GLY A 39 -1.70 -4.02 -2.01
CA GLY A 39 -2.09 -4.69 -3.26
C GLY A 39 -2.09 -3.72 -4.45
N GLN A 40 -2.77 -2.58 -4.31
CA GLN A 40 -2.81 -1.53 -5.33
C GLN A 40 -1.41 -0.98 -5.65
N LEU A 41 -0.59 -0.74 -4.63
CA LEU A 41 0.79 -0.30 -4.82
C LEU A 41 1.60 -1.34 -5.60
N ARG A 42 1.46 -2.62 -5.26
CA ARG A 42 2.12 -3.72 -5.97
C ARG A 42 1.71 -3.79 -7.44
N GLU A 43 0.42 -3.63 -7.76
CA GLU A 43 -0.08 -3.61 -9.15
C GLU A 43 0.47 -2.41 -9.94
N LEU A 44 0.52 -1.23 -9.33
CA LEU A 44 1.10 -0.04 -9.96
C LEU A 44 2.59 -0.21 -10.23
N LEU A 45 3.31 -0.78 -9.26
CA LEU A 45 4.74 -1.07 -9.40
C LEU A 45 4.98 -2.16 -10.43
N SER A 46 4.19 -3.24 -10.45
CA SER A 46 4.36 -4.32 -11.44
C SER A 46 4.02 -3.88 -12.87
N GLY A 47 3.01 -3.02 -13.05
CA GLY A 47 2.70 -2.42 -14.34
C GLY A 47 3.78 -1.44 -14.82
N THR A 48 4.44 -0.75 -13.88
CA THR A 48 5.52 0.22 -14.19
C THR A 48 6.84 -0.50 -14.47
N LEU A 49 7.27 -1.40 -13.59
CA LEU A 49 8.47 -2.23 -13.78
C LEU A 49 8.30 -3.17 -14.98
N GLY A 50 7.11 -3.76 -15.17
CA GLY A 50 6.82 -4.63 -16.32
C GLY A 50 6.81 -3.88 -17.67
N ARG A 51 6.64 -2.56 -17.67
CA ARG A 51 6.90 -1.70 -18.85
C ARG A 51 8.40 -1.42 -18.99
N GLN A 52 9.08 -1.03 -17.91
CA GLN A 52 10.51 -0.69 -17.96
C GLN A 52 11.40 -1.88 -18.33
N VAL A 53 11.09 -3.09 -17.85
CA VAL A 53 11.83 -4.31 -18.20
C VAL A 53 11.68 -4.62 -19.69
N ARG A 54 10.45 -4.53 -20.23
CA ARG A 54 10.20 -4.71 -21.67
C ARG A 54 10.91 -3.69 -22.56
N LEU A 55 11.07 -2.45 -22.09
CA LEU A 55 11.85 -1.44 -22.80
C LEU A 55 13.36 -1.71 -22.75
N ARG A 56 13.86 -2.47 -21.77
CA ARG A 56 15.27 -2.85 -21.66
C ARG A 56 15.65 -4.10 -22.45
N ASP A 57 14.72 -5.04 -22.58
CA ASP A 57 14.99 -6.33 -23.23
C ASP A 57 14.76 -6.31 -24.76
N GLY A 58 14.21 -5.23 -25.31
CA GLY A 58 13.89 -5.08 -26.73
C GLY A 58 15.03 -4.57 -27.64
N ASP A 59 16.19 -4.22 -27.08
CA ASP A 59 17.32 -3.61 -27.80
C ASP A 59 18.53 -4.56 -27.94
N LYS A 60 18.29 -5.86 -28.14
CA LYS A 60 19.37 -6.83 -28.38
C LYS A 60 19.15 -7.69 -29.61
#